data_AF-A0A7Y5EBH9-F1
#
_entry.id   AF-A0A7Y5EBH9-F1
#
_cell.length_a   1.000
_cell.length_b   1.000
_cell.length_c   1.000
_cell.angle_alpha   90.00
_cell.angle_beta   90.00
_cell.angle_gamma   90.00
#
_symmetry.space_group_name_H-M   'P 1'
#
loop_
_entity.id
_entity.type
_entity.pdbx_description
1 polymer ?
#
loop_
_entity_poly.entity_id
_entity_poly.type
_entity_poly.pdbx_seq_one_letter_code
_entity_poly.pdbx_strand_id
1 'polypeptide(L)'
;MKNQTVFLLVSISLIVVLTACSKKCIDFDNKIIDWMPYKKNDRIIFFQNEERDTLTVQYSEIYHTDMIGFGAKCSCENSFILNLTSNTFNIDIRFNDSRSIVQSEIVINNEWMNYSEQLENININGKDFTDLIVYKNINPTSSARFEKIFVSKAIGIVAIIGENNEWIIVDDSIKKIEISDLELKRTDC
;
A
#
# COMPACT_ATOMS: atom_id res chain seq x y z
N MET A 1 -39.30 46.47 6.67
CA MET A 1 -37.92 46.06 7.04
C MET A 1 -37.81 44.59 7.47
N LYS A 2 -38.61 43.64 6.96
CA LYS A 2 -38.52 42.19 7.30
C LYS A 2 -37.79 41.33 6.25
N ASN A 3 -37.61 41.83 5.02
CA ASN A 3 -37.03 41.04 3.92
C ASN A 3 -35.50 41.11 3.82
N GLN A 4 -34.84 42.08 4.48
CA GLN A 4 -33.37 42.22 4.42
C GLN A 4 -32.63 41.26 5.37
N THR A 5 -33.24 40.87 6.50
CA THR A 5 -32.63 39.92 7.46
C THR A 5 -32.63 38.47 6.94
N VAL A 6 -33.62 38.10 6.13
CA VAL A 6 -33.69 36.76 5.51
C VAL A 6 -32.59 36.57 4.46
N PHE A 7 -32.30 37.60 3.67
CA PHE A 7 -31.23 37.56 2.65
C PHE A 7 -29.83 37.44 3.27
N LEU A 8 -29.61 38.06 4.43
CA LEU A 8 -28.33 37.99 5.15
C LEU A 8 -28.06 36.60 5.77
N LEU A 9 -29.11 35.92 6.25
CA LEU A 9 -29.00 34.58 6.84
C LEU A 9 -28.76 33.49 5.78
N VAL A 10 -29.37 33.61 4.59
CA VAL A 10 -29.16 32.67 3.47
C VAL A 10 -27.74 32.78 2.89
N SER A 11 -27.17 33.99 2.85
CA SER A 11 -25.82 34.21 2.34
C SER A 11 -24.71 33.72 3.29
N ILE A 12 -24.89 33.83 4.61
CA ILE A 12 -23.94 33.28 5.60
C ILE A 12 -23.94 31.74 5.55
N SER A 13 -25.09 31.11 5.38
CA SER A 13 -25.18 29.64 5.32
C SER A 13 -24.48 29.06 4.07
N LEU A 14 -24.56 29.74 2.92
CA LEU A 14 -23.90 29.31 1.68
C LEU A 14 -22.36 29.39 1.78
N ILE A 15 -21.83 30.41 2.46
CA ILE A 15 -20.38 30.58 2.68
C ILE A 15 -19.82 29.49 3.63
N VAL A 16 -20.60 29.07 4.63
CA VAL A 16 -20.18 28.01 5.57
C VAL A 16 -20.14 26.63 4.88
N VAL A 17 -21.06 26.34 3.96
CA VAL A 17 -21.04 25.08 3.20
C VAL A 17 -19.89 25.03 2.20
N LEU A 18 -19.56 26.16 1.55
CA LEU A 18 -18.43 26.23 0.61
C LEU A 18 -17.06 26.21 1.30
N THR A 19 -16.96 26.69 2.54
CA THR A 19 -15.69 26.67 3.30
C THR A 19 -15.40 25.33 3.98
N ALA A 20 -16.42 24.50 4.23
CA ALA A 20 -16.26 23.21 4.91
C ALA A 20 -15.43 22.17 4.13
N CYS A 21 -15.46 22.19 2.79
CA CYS A 21 -14.60 21.34 1.95
C CYS A 21 -13.36 22.05 1.39
N SER A 22 -13.01 23.26 1.87
CA SER A 22 -11.80 23.99 1.42
C SER A 22 -10.52 23.60 2.17
N LYS A 23 -10.60 22.61 3.07
CA LYS A 23 -9.44 22.22 3.87
C LYS A 23 -8.51 21.36 3.03
N LYS A 24 -7.22 21.72 2.99
CA LYS A 24 -6.19 20.93 2.32
C LYS A 24 -6.15 19.53 2.94
N CYS A 25 -6.02 18.50 2.11
CA CYS A 25 -5.75 17.15 2.60
C CYS A 25 -4.42 17.09 3.36
N ILE A 26 -4.33 16.13 4.27
CA ILE A 26 -3.07 15.85 4.96
C ILE A 26 -2.05 15.43 3.90
N ASP A 27 -0.83 15.95 4.00
CA ASP A 27 0.25 15.57 3.11
C ASP A 27 0.49 14.05 3.19
N PHE A 28 0.83 13.44 2.06
CA PHE A 28 1.08 12.01 1.97
C PHE A 28 2.27 11.60 2.87
N ASP A 29 2.09 10.52 3.64
CA ASP A 29 3.12 10.05 4.56
C ASP A 29 4.16 9.19 3.83
N ASN A 30 5.22 9.85 3.38
CA ASN A 30 6.28 9.24 2.57
C ASN A 30 6.99 8.06 3.25
N LYS A 31 6.92 7.92 4.59
CA LYS A 31 7.53 6.79 5.30
C LYS A 31 6.89 5.46 4.95
N ILE A 32 5.69 5.47 4.37
CA ILE A 32 5.05 4.23 3.91
C ILE A 32 5.83 3.55 2.79
N ILE A 33 6.56 4.33 1.99
CA ILE A 33 7.35 3.86 0.86
C ILE A 33 8.49 2.95 1.34
N ASP A 34 9.02 3.19 2.55
CA ASP A 34 10.06 2.34 3.14
C ASP A 34 9.63 0.87 3.23
N TRP A 35 8.32 0.57 3.31
CA TRP A 35 7.83 -0.80 3.42
C TRP A 35 7.74 -1.56 2.08
N MET A 36 7.67 -0.84 0.96
CA MET A 36 7.74 -1.42 -0.39
C MET A 36 8.52 -0.45 -1.29
N PRO A 37 9.85 -0.39 -1.14
CA PRO A 37 10.72 0.57 -1.82
C PRO A 37 10.97 0.14 -3.27
N TYR A 38 9.89 0.02 -4.04
CA TYR A 38 9.85 -0.46 -5.40
C TYR A 38 9.28 0.60 -6.34
N LYS A 39 9.96 0.85 -7.45
CA LYS A 39 9.46 1.71 -8.54
C LYS A 39 9.01 0.88 -9.73
N LYS A 40 8.26 1.52 -10.63
CA LYS A 40 7.80 0.89 -11.87
C LYS A 40 8.98 0.28 -12.65
N ASN A 41 8.77 -0.93 -13.16
CA ASN A 41 9.76 -1.77 -13.86
C ASN A 41 10.90 -2.32 -13.00
N ASP A 42 10.89 -2.11 -11.68
CA ASP A 42 11.82 -2.85 -10.81
C ASP A 42 11.58 -4.35 -10.95
N ARG A 43 12.68 -5.10 -10.85
CA ARG A 43 12.71 -6.55 -10.95
C ARG A 43 13.13 -7.12 -9.60
N ILE A 44 12.35 -8.05 -9.10
CA ILE A 44 12.59 -8.71 -7.82
C ILE A 44 12.74 -10.20 -8.12
N ILE A 45 13.91 -10.74 -7.80
CA ILE A 45 14.27 -12.11 -8.14
C ILE A 45 13.98 -12.99 -6.93
N PHE A 46 13.25 -14.08 -7.15
CA PHE A 46 12.95 -15.09 -6.14
C PHE A 46 13.52 -16.46 -6.53
N PHE A 47 13.88 -17.26 -5.54
CA PHE A 47 14.15 -18.69 -5.70
C PHE A 47 13.00 -19.53 -5.15
N GLN A 48 12.62 -20.55 -5.91
CA GLN A 48 11.75 -21.65 -5.48
C GLN A 48 12.39 -22.96 -5.92
N ASN A 49 12.76 -23.84 -4.99
CA ASN A 49 13.32 -25.16 -5.31
C ASN A 49 14.44 -25.11 -6.38
N GLU A 50 15.40 -24.18 -6.24
CA GLU A 50 16.50 -23.92 -7.19
C GLU A 50 16.12 -23.24 -8.52
N GLU A 51 14.82 -23.09 -8.81
CA GLU A 51 14.34 -22.34 -9.97
C GLU A 51 14.19 -20.85 -9.64
N ARG A 52 14.53 -20.01 -10.63
CA ARG A 52 14.46 -18.56 -10.50
C ARG A 52 13.19 -18.03 -11.15
N ASP A 53 12.42 -17.25 -10.40
CA ASP A 53 11.33 -16.41 -10.94
C ASP A 53 11.68 -14.93 -10.78
N THR A 54 11.04 -14.07 -11.57
CA THR A 54 11.20 -12.61 -11.50
C THR A 54 9.84 -11.93 -11.43
N LEU A 55 9.56 -11.32 -10.28
CA LEU A 55 8.47 -10.37 -10.10
C LEU A 55 8.86 -9.03 -10.72
N THR A 56 8.01 -8.50 -11.58
CA THR A 56 8.17 -7.19 -12.22
C THR A 56 7.10 -6.24 -11.71
N VAL A 57 7.50 -5.07 -11.24
CA VAL A 57 6.59 -4.03 -10.77
C VAL A 57 5.90 -3.38 -11.97
N GLN A 58 4.60 -3.61 -12.12
CA GLN A 58 3.81 -3.07 -13.22
C GLN A 58 3.47 -1.59 -12.99
N TYR A 59 3.07 -1.27 -11.77
CA TYR A 59 2.81 0.09 -11.34
C TYR A 59 3.19 0.28 -9.88
N SER A 60 3.61 1.51 -9.56
CA SER A 60 4.01 1.98 -8.23
C SER A 60 3.61 3.44 -8.13
N GLU A 61 2.49 3.70 -7.47
CA GLU A 61 1.74 4.95 -7.62
C GLU A 61 1.29 5.49 -6.26
N ILE A 62 1.37 6.81 -6.11
CA ILE A 62 0.73 7.51 -5.00
C ILE A 62 -0.60 8.04 -5.50
N TYR A 63 -1.68 7.60 -4.87
CA TYR A 63 -3.00 8.19 -5.03
C TYR A 63 -3.18 9.27 -3.96
N HIS A 64 -3.43 10.49 -4.43
CA HIS A 64 -3.71 11.64 -3.58
C HIS A 64 -4.90 12.39 -4.16
N THR A 65 -5.99 12.47 -3.40
CA THR A 65 -7.16 13.28 -3.76
C THR A 65 -7.21 14.55 -2.91
N ASP A 66 -7.52 15.67 -3.54
CA ASP A 66 -7.88 16.89 -2.83
C ASP A 66 -9.31 16.77 -2.24
N MET A 67 -9.63 17.53 -1.18
CA MET A 67 -11.00 17.55 -0.65
C MET A 67 -11.93 18.25 -1.64
N ILE A 68 -12.86 17.53 -2.27
CA ILE A 68 -14.01 18.12 -2.97
C ILE A 68 -15.31 17.52 -2.43
N GLY A 69 -16.30 18.38 -2.23
CA GLY A 69 -17.63 18.00 -1.75
C GLY A 69 -18.65 17.91 -2.88
N PHE A 70 -19.19 16.72 -3.11
CA PHE A 70 -20.49 16.54 -3.77
C PHE A 70 -21.46 15.87 -2.79
N GLY A 71 -22.40 16.65 -2.25
CA GLY A 71 -23.17 16.22 -1.07
C GLY A 71 -22.32 16.25 0.21
N ALA A 72 -22.90 15.90 1.35
CA ALA A 72 -22.34 16.21 2.68
C ALA A 72 -21.08 15.43 3.14
N LYS A 73 -20.27 14.87 2.24
CA LYS A 73 -19.06 14.11 2.60
C LYS A 73 -17.85 14.63 1.83
N CYS A 74 -16.94 15.29 2.55
CA CYS A 74 -15.59 15.54 2.07
C CYS A 74 -14.69 14.39 2.59
N SER A 75 -13.90 13.74 1.74
CA SER A 75 -12.91 12.72 2.18
C SER A 75 -11.63 12.81 1.37
N CYS A 76 -10.49 12.77 2.05
CA CYS A 76 -9.18 12.61 1.43
C CYS A 76 -8.91 11.12 1.22
N GLU A 77 -8.36 10.78 0.06
CA GLU A 77 -7.79 9.48 -0.22
C GLU A 77 -6.29 9.67 -0.44
N ASN A 78 -5.51 9.08 0.46
CA ASN A 78 -4.07 9.00 0.40
C ASN A 78 -3.70 7.52 0.42
N SER A 79 -3.12 7.02 -0.65
CA SER A 79 -2.63 5.64 -0.66
C SER A 79 -1.40 5.47 -1.54
N PHE A 80 -0.55 4.54 -1.14
CA PHE A 80 0.52 4.00 -1.98
C PHE A 80 0.07 2.64 -2.48
N ILE A 81 -0.01 2.50 -3.80
CA ILE A 81 -0.50 1.29 -4.45
C ILE A 81 0.60 0.73 -5.34
N LEU A 82 0.77 -0.59 -5.28
CA LEU A 82 1.79 -1.31 -6.01
C LEU A 82 1.18 -2.58 -6.60
N ASN A 83 1.53 -2.90 -7.85
CA ASN A 83 1.27 -4.21 -8.42
C ASN A 83 2.55 -4.84 -8.95
N LEU A 84 2.74 -6.11 -8.63
CA LEU A 84 3.86 -6.90 -9.10
C LEU A 84 3.35 -8.17 -9.77
N THR A 85 3.93 -8.51 -10.93
CA THR A 85 3.54 -9.70 -11.68
C THR A 85 4.74 -10.54 -12.10
N SER A 86 4.54 -11.85 -12.12
CA SER A 86 5.41 -12.85 -12.73
C SER A 86 4.55 -13.95 -13.36
N ASN A 87 5.16 -15.03 -13.82
CA ASN A 87 4.40 -16.22 -14.24
C ASN A 87 3.69 -16.89 -13.06
N THR A 88 4.23 -16.73 -11.85
CA THR A 88 3.79 -17.39 -10.63
C THR A 88 2.80 -16.52 -9.85
N PHE A 89 2.99 -15.20 -9.90
CA PHE A 89 2.39 -14.24 -8.99
C PHE A 89 1.71 -13.08 -9.72
N ASN A 90 0.59 -12.65 -9.18
CA ASN A 90 0.00 -11.33 -9.33
C ASN A 90 -0.25 -10.80 -7.91
N ILE A 91 0.47 -9.77 -7.51
CA ILE A 91 0.45 -9.22 -6.17
C ILE A 91 -0.04 -7.78 -6.24
N ASP A 92 -1.19 -7.52 -5.64
CA ASP A 92 -1.73 -6.17 -5.46
C ASP A 92 -1.54 -5.75 -4.00
N ILE A 93 -0.99 -4.56 -3.80
CA ILE A 93 -0.72 -4.00 -2.47
C ILE A 93 -1.28 -2.59 -2.41
N ARG A 94 -1.96 -2.27 -1.31
CA ARG A 94 -2.40 -0.91 -0.98
C ARG A 94 -2.05 -0.57 0.45
N PHE A 95 -1.38 0.56 0.61
CA PHE A 95 -1.08 1.17 1.89
C PHE A 95 -1.79 2.52 2.02
N ASN A 96 -2.45 2.79 3.15
CA ASN A 96 -3.14 4.07 3.36
C ASN A 96 -2.34 5.05 4.26
N ASP A 97 -1.61 4.54 5.25
CA ASP A 97 -0.87 5.36 6.24
C ASP A 97 0.30 4.56 6.84
N SER A 98 1.49 5.16 7.00
CA SER A 98 2.66 4.47 7.57
C SER A 98 2.47 4.08 9.04
N ARG A 99 1.64 4.81 9.77
CA ARG A 99 1.27 4.52 11.16
C ARG A 99 0.31 3.35 11.28
N SER A 100 -0.34 2.99 10.18
CA SER A 100 -1.33 1.91 10.09
C SER A 100 -0.92 0.87 9.04
N ILE A 101 0.37 0.58 8.93
CA ILE A 101 0.90 -0.47 8.05
C ILE A 101 0.24 -1.85 8.28
N VAL A 102 -0.28 -2.09 9.49
CA VAL A 102 -1.06 -3.31 9.81
C VAL A 102 -2.43 -3.36 9.13
N GLN A 103 -2.93 -2.23 8.61
CA GLN A 103 -4.20 -2.11 7.87
C GLN A 103 -3.99 -2.16 6.35
N SER A 104 -2.81 -2.58 5.90
CA SER A 104 -2.50 -2.71 4.48
C SER A 104 -3.31 -3.84 3.85
N GLU A 105 -3.71 -3.63 2.61
CA GLU A 105 -4.38 -4.65 1.81
C GLU A 105 -3.33 -5.30 0.92
N ILE A 106 -3.13 -6.61 1.06
CA ILE A 106 -2.23 -7.39 0.21
C ILE A 106 -3.02 -8.57 -0.35
N VAL A 107 -3.00 -8.71 -1.67
CA VAL A 107 -3.68 -9.80 -2.39
C VAL A 107 -2.66 -10.50 -3.28
N ILE A 108 -2.54 -11.82 -3.16
CA ILE A 108 -1.64 -12.66 -3.97
C ILE A 108 -2.49 -13.65 -4.76
N ASN A 109 -2.54 -13.54 -6.09
CA ASN A 109 -3.38 -14.37 -6.97
C ASN A 109 -4.83 -14.51 -6.47
N ASN A 110 -5.46 -13.40 -6.05
CA ASN A 110 -6.81 -13.35 -5.48
C ASN A 110 -6.95 -13.96 -4.06
N GLU A 111 -5.85 -14.31 -3.39
CA GLU A 111 -5.85 -14.70 -1.98
C GLU A 111 -5.49 -13.48 -1.11
N TRP A 112 -6.42 -13.08 -0.23
CA TRP A 112 -6.24 -11.95 0.67
C TRP A 112 -5.34 -12.32 1.84
N MET A 113 -4.40 -11.42 2.15
CA MET A 113 -3.46 -11.54 3.25
C MET A 113 -3.77 -10.46 4.29
N ASN A 114 -4.02 -10.85 5.54
CA ASN A 114 -4.19 -9.92 6.66
C ASN A 114 -2.95 -9.88 7.52
N TYR A 115 -2.73 -8.73 8.16
CA TYR A 115 -1.72 -8.60 9.20
C TYR A 115 -1.85 -9.74 10.24
N SER A 116 -0.72 -10.35 10.57
CA SER A 116 -0.59 -11.34 11.63
C SER A 116 0.24 -10.79 12.78
N GLU A 117 1.48 -10.39 12.50
CA GLU A 117 2.45 -10.03 13.53
C GLU A 117 3.58 -9.16 12.96
N GLN A 118 4.28 -8.46 13.84
CA GLN A 118 5.51 -7.75 13.55
C GLN A 118 6.68 -8.47 14.23
N LEU A 119 7.78 -8.66 13.50
CA LEU A 119 8.98 -9.31 13.99
C LEU A 119 10.15 -8.33 13.94
N GLU A 120 10.95 -8.28 15.00
CA GLU A 120 12.18 -7.49 15.00
C GLU A 120 13.23 -8.09 14.05
N ASN A 121 13.31 -9.43 14.00
CA ASN A 121 14.24 -10.16 13.17
C ASN A 121 13.67 -11.54 12.77
N ILE A 122 14.04 -12.02 11.57
CA ILE A 122 13.93 -13.43 11.18
C ILE A 122 15.14 -13.88 10.36
N ASN A 123 15.59 -15.12 10.56
CA ASN A 123 16.57 -15.75 9.69
C ASN A 123 15.85 -16.63 8.65
N ILE A 124 16.04 -16.33 7.36
CA ILE A 124 15.50 -17.10 6.24
C ILE A 124 16.67 -17.50 5.35
N ASN A 125 16.90 -18.80 5.15
CA ASN A 125 18.04 -19.34 4.39
C ASN A 125 19.42 -18.78 4.81
N GLY A 126 19.67 -18.67 6.12
CA GLY A 126 20.96 -18.22 6.65
C GLY A 126 21.15 -16.71 6.59
N LYS A 127 20.09 -15.96 6.34
CA LYS A 127 20.10 -14.52 6.15
C LYS A 127 19.14 -13.83 7.11
N ASP A 128 19.66 -12.84 7.82
CA ASP A 128 18.90 -12.09 8.81
C ASP A 128 18.20 -10.91 8.14
N PHE A 129 16.89 -10.85 8.32
CA PHE A 129 16.06 -9.71 7.96
C PHE A 129 15.58 -9.03 9.23
N THR A 130 15.34 -7.72 9.19
CA THR A 130 14.87 -6.94 10.33
C THR A 130 13.62 -6.13 10.00
N ASP A 131 12.93 -5.64 11.04
CA ASP A 131 11.75 -4.79 10.93
C ASP A 131 10.69 -5.36 9.97
N LEU A 132 10.22 -6.57 10.28
CA LEU A 132 9.31 -7.30 9.39
C LEU A 132 7.86 -7.21 9.84
N ILE A 133 6.96 -7.22 8.87
CA ILE A 133 5.55 -7.53 9.06
C ILE A 133 5.23 -8.83 8.33
N VAL A 134 4.49 -9.68 9.00
CA VAL A 134 3.96 -10.93 8.46
C VAL A 134 2.48 -10.74 8.18
N TYR A 135 2.08 -11.03 6.95
CA TYR A 135 0.68 -11.14 6.57
C TYR A 135 0.35 -12.61 6.30
N LYS A 136 -0.78 -13.11 6.80
CA LYS A 136 -1.26 -14.48 6.64
C LYS A 136 -2.55 -14.52 5.83
N ASN A 137 -2.74 -15.62 5.10
CA ASN A 137 -3.95 -15.85 4.34
C ASN A 137 -5.19 -15.85 5.27
N ILE A 138 -6.22 -15.10 4.89
CA ILE A 138 -7.45 -14.99 5.70
C ILE A 138 -8.31 -16.25 5.66
N ASN A 139 -8.16 -17.06 4.61
CA ASN A 139 -8.92 -18.28 4.37
C ASN A 139 -7.95 -19.45 4.15
N PRO A 140 -7.25 -19.90 5.22
CA PRO A 140 -6.33 -21.02 5.11
C PRO A 140 -7.13 -22.31 4.89
N THR A 141 -7.28 -22.69 3.63
CA THR A 141 -7.82 -23.99 3.21
C THR A 141 -6.68 -24.89 2.79
N SER A 142 -6.92 -26.20 2.72
CA SER A 142 -5.97 -27.16 2.13
C SER A 142 -5.75 -26.97 0.62
N SER A 143 -6.41 -25.98 0.01
CA SER A 143 -6.22 -25.59 -1.39
C SER A 143 -5.62 -24.19 -1.52
N ALA A 144 -5.37 -23.49 -0.40
CA ALA A 144 -4.75 -22.18 -0.41
C ALA A 144 -3.31 -22.33 -0.90
N ARG A 145 -2.93 -21.57 -1.92
CA ARG A 145 -1.59 -21.67 -2.48
C ARG A 145 -0.57 -20.96 -1.60
N PHE A 146 -1.00 -19.95 -0.86
CA PHE A 146 -0.14 -19.11 -0.05
C PHE A 146 -0.61 -19.11 1.39
N GLU A 147 0.34 -19.31 2.31
CA GLU A 147 0.12 -19.25 3.76
C GLU A 147 0.40 -17.85 4.28
N LYS A 148 1.55 -17.27 3.89
CA LYS A 148 2.03 -15.98 4.41
C LYS A 148 3.01 -15.28 3.49
N ILE A 149 3.14 -13.98 3.69
CA ILE A 149 4.15 -13.12 3.06
C ILE A 149 4.88 -12.32 4.15
N PHE A 150 6.19 -12.20 4.01
CA PHE A 150 7.07 -11.41 4.87
C PHE A 150 7.48 -10.14 4.13
N VAL A 151 7.29 -9.00 4.78
CA VAL A 151 7.64 -7.68 4.26
C VAL A 151 8.59 -7.01 5.25
N SER A 152 9.80 -6.69 4.82
CA SER A 152 10.80 -5.98 5.63
C SER A 152 10.83 -4.50 5.26
N LYS A 153 10.91 -3.65 6.29
CA LYS A 153 11.16 -2.22 6.10
C LYS A 153 12.54 -2.01 5.45
N ALA A 154 12.57 -1.21 4.39
CA ALA A 154 13.69 -0.87 3.52
C ALA A 154 14.09 -1.90 2.45
N ILE A 155 13.49 -3.09 2.43
CA ILE A 155 13.72 -4.10 1.38
C ILE A 155 12.44 -4.36 0.58
N GLY A 156 11.29 -4.46 1.27
CA GLY A 156 10.02 -4.89 0.69
C GLY A 156 9.74 -6.37 0.95
N ILE A 157 9.12 -7.05 -0.01
CA ILE A 157 8.86 -8.50 0.07
C ILE A 157 10.16 -9.28 0.21
N VAL A 158 10.32 -10.07 1.29
CA VAL A 158 11.51 -10.91 1.50
C VAL A 158 11.24 -12.40 1.30
N ALA A 159 10.02 -12.86 1.61
CA ALA A 159 9.62 -14.23 1.37
C ALA A 159 8.11 -14.35 1.20
N ILE A 160 7.68 -15.29 0.37
CA ILE A 160 6.30 -15.77 0.27
C ILE A 160 6.33 -17.26 0.57
N ILE A 161 5.49 -17.71 1.49
CA ILE A 161 5.42 -19.11 1.93
C ILE A 161 4.07 -19.67 1.53
N GLY A 162 4.06 -20.82 0.86
CA GLY A 162 2.90 -21.67 0.62
C GLY A 162 3.08 -23.02 1.30
N GLU A 163 2.07 -23.89 1.20
CA GLU A 163 2.02 -25.18 1.92
C GLU A 163 3.23 -26.09 1.64
N ASN A 164 3.73 -26.09 0.40
CA ASN A 164 4.85 -26.94 -0.04
C ASN A 164 5.92 -26.15 -0.80
N ASN A 165 5.85 -24.83 -0.77
CA ASN A 165 6.70 -23.97 -1.59
C ASN A 165 7.12 -22.76 -0.80
N GLU A 166 8.37 -22.37 -0.97
CA GLU A 166 8.92 -21.18 -0.38
C GLU A 166 9.61 -20.38 -1.49
N TRP A 167 9.21 -19.11 -1.61
CA TRP A 167 9.78 -18.17 -2.55
C TRP A 167 10.54 -17.11 -1.77
N ILE A 168 11.87 -17.15 -1.83
CA ILE A 168 12.74 -16.24 -1.06
C ILE A 168 13.41 -15.27 -2.01
N ILE A 169 13.44 -13.99 -1.62
CA ILE A 169 14.13 -12.95 -2.38
C ILE A 169 15.64 -13.20 -2.43
N VAL A 170 16.23 -13.00 -3.60
CA VAL A 170 17.68 -13.12 -3.78
C VAL A 170 18.39 -11.81 -3.47
N ASP A 171 17.81 -10.70 -3.95
CA ASP A 171 18.31 -9.35 -3.76
C ASP A 171 17.69 -8.71 -2.51
N ASP A 172 18.46 -8.66 -1.43
CA ASP A 172 18.10 -8.00 -0.17
C ASP A 172 18.78 -6.64 -0.01
N SER A 173 19.35 -6.09 -1.09
CA SER A 173 19.97 -4.78 -0.97
C SER A 173 18.94 -3.78 -0.47
N ILE A 174 19.32 -2.98 0.52
CA ILE A 174 18.47 -1.91 1.03
C ILE A 174 18.15 -0.98 -0.13
N LYS A 175 16.87 -0.81 -0.41
CA LYS A 175 16.38 0.06 -1.49
C LYS A 175 15.93 1.38 -0.89
N LYS A 176 16.25 2.45 -1.62
CA LYS A 176 15.74 3.78 -1.33
C LYS A 176 15.13 4.29 -2.61
N ILE A 177 13.87 4.70 -2.52
CA ILE A 177 13.20 5.40 -3.60
C ILE A 177 12.70 6.74 -3.07
N GLU A 178 12.72 7.75 -3.91
CA GLU A 178 12.18 9.06 -3.60
C GLU A 178 10.76 9.18 -4.16
N ILE A 179 9.96 10.10 -3.63
CA ILE A 179 8.59 10.35 -4.13
C ILE A 179 8.60 10.69 -5.62
N SER A 180 9.64 11.36 -6.10
CA SER A 180 9.83 11.69 -7.51
C SER A 180 10.02 10.48 -8.41
N ASP A 181 10.38 9.32 -7.86
CA ASP A 181 10.44 8.05 -8.60
C ASP A 181 9.05 7.43 -8.81
N LEU A 182 8.04 7.93 -8.11
CA LEU A 182 6.68 7.40 -8.10
C LEU A 182 5.74 8.22 -8.97
N GLU A 183 4.79 7.53 -9.61
CA GLU A 183 3.75 8.21 -10.36
C GLU A 183 2.69 8.78 -9.39
N LEU A 184 2.53 10.10 -9.38
CA LEU A 184 1.50 10.76 -8.59
C LEU A 184 0.19 10.82 -9.39
N LYS A 185 -0.79 10.01 -8.99
CA LYS A 185 -2.16 10.08 -9.50
C LYS A 185 -2.94 11.08 -8.66
N ARG A 186 -3.22 12.24 -9.25
CA ARG A 186 -4.16 13.20 -8.70
C ARG A 186 -5.51 12.98 -9.35
N THR A 187 -6.52 12.83 -8.50
CA THR A 187 -7.90 12.96 -8.94
C THR A 187 -8.35 14.33 -8.48
N ASP A 188 -8.42 15.26 -9.44
CA ASP A 188 -9.14 16.50 -9.26
C ASP A 188 -10.63 16.11 -9.27
N CYS A 189 -11.23 16.07 -8.09
CA CYS A 189 -12.67 15.83 -7.93
C CYS A 189 -13.50 17.11 -8.22
#